data_AF-A0A662HEY4-F1
#
_entry.id   AF-A0A662HEY4-F1
#
_cell.length_a   1.000
_cell.length_b   1.000
_cell.length_c   1.000
_cell.angle_alpha   90.00
_cell.angle_beta   90.00
_cell.angle_gamma   90.00
#
_symmetry.space_group_name_H-M   'P 1'
#
loop_
_entity.id
_entity.type
_entity.pdbx_description
1 polymer ?
#
loop_
_entity_poly.entity_id
_entity_poly.type
_entity_poly.pdbx_seq_one_letter_code
_entity_poly.pdbx_strand_id
1 'polypeptide(L)' 'MTSKKPAAELAELVKRGYELIVVERHEALQLGNLKYRHPLPLIVDMPALRVGMSANDSS' A
#
# COMPACT_ATOMS: atom_id res chain seq x y z
N MET A 1 -3.08 -8.52 -15.24
CA MET A 1 -2.88 -8.15 -13.81
C MET A 1 -3.89 -7.08 -13.48
N THR A 2 -4.90 -7.40 -12.66
CA THR A 2 -5.91 -6.42 -12.23
C THR A 2 -5.23 -5.44 -11.28
N SER A 3 -4.97 -4.21 -11.76
CA SER A 3 -4.52 -3.12 -10.91
C SER A 3 -5.64 -2.82 -9.92
N LYS A 4 -5.60 -3.46 -8.74
CA LYS A 4 -6.43 -3.03 -7.62
C LYS A 4 -5.92 -1.66 -7.19
N LYS A 5 -6.80 -0.66 -7.20
CA LYS A 5 -6.44 0.70 -6.79
C LYS A 5 -6.08 0.68 -5.30
N PRO A 6 -4.96 1.31 -4.85
CA PRO A 6 -4.52 1.28 -3.45
C PRO A 6 -5.61 1.62 -2.42
N ALA A 7 -6.53 2.51 -2.79
CA ALA A 7 -7.69 2.88 -1.97
C ALA A 7 -8.61 1.70 -1.59
N ALA A 8 -8.86 0.80 -2.55
CA ALA A 8 -9.77 -0.33 -2.34
C ALA A 8 -9.11 -1.36 -1.41
N GLU A 9 -7.82 -1.59 -1.59
CA GLU A 9 -7.05 -2.48 -0.74
C GLU A 9 -6.94 -1.94 0.69
N LEU A 10 -6.67 -0.65 0.85
CA LEU A 10 -6.70 0.01 2.17
C LEU A 10 -8.05 -0.16 2.86
N ALA A 11 -9.18 0.03 2.14
CA ALA A 11 -10.51 -0.15 2.71
C ALA A 11 -10.78 -1.59 3.16
N GLU A 12 -10.29 -2.59 2.42
CA GLU A 12 -10.36 -4.00 2.82
C GLU A 12 -9.53 -4.28 4.07
N LEU A 13 -8.32 -3.72 4.16
CA LEU A 13 -7.45 -3.88 5.33
C LEU A 13 -8.06 -3.21 6.58
N VAL A 14 -8.61 -2.00 6.45
CA VAL A 14 -9.33 -1.32 7.53
C VAL A 14 -10.51 -2.17 8.02
N LYS A 15 -11.31 -2.73 7.09
CA LYS A 15 -12.44 -3.61 7.44
C LYS A 15 -12.01 -4.88 8.19
N ARG A 16 -10.80 -5.38 7.91
CA ARG A 16 -10.22 -6.54 8.62
C ARG A 16 -9.65 -6.18 9.99
N GLY A 17 -9.61 -4.90 10.37
CA GLY A 17 -9.16 -4.45 11.69
C GLY A 17 -7.64 -4.33 11.83
N TYR A 18 -6.90 -4.18 10.73
CA TYR A 18 -5.47 -3.86 10.83
C TYR A 18 -5.29 -2.44 11.36
N GLU A 19 -4.38 -2.27 12.32
CA GLU A 19 -4.12 -0.99 12.98
C GLU A 19 -2.88 -0.26 12.44
N LEU A 20 -1.99 -0.98 11.76
CA LEU A 20 -0.77 -0.46 11.12
C LEU A 20 -0.70 -0.95 9.67
N ILE A 21 -0.49 -0.02 8.74
CA ILE A 21 -0.32 -0.32 7.32
C ILE A 21 0.93 0.39 6.81
N VAL A 22 1.84 -0.39 6.24
CA VAL A 22 3.03 0.13 5.57
C VAL A 22 2.74 0.18 4.07
N VAL A 23 2.96 1.34 3.47
CA VAL A 23 2.71 1.57 2.04
C VAL A 23 3.94 2.21 1.40
N GLU A 24 4.17 1.90 0.13
CA GLU A 24 5.23 2.58 -0.59
C GLU A 24 4.88 4.06 -0.79
N ARG A 25 5.91 4.91 -0.79
CA ARG A 25 5.75 6.37 -0.89
C ARG A 25 4.90 6.80 -2.09
N HIS A 26 4.99 6.09 -3.21
CA HIS A 26 4.23 6.41 -4.42
C HIS A 26 2.72 6.08 -4.29
N GLU A 27 2.36 5.11 -3.46
CA GLU A 27 0.98 4.74 -3.14
C GLU A 27 0.42 5.65 -2.05
N ALA A 28 1.24 5.99 -1.04
CA ALA A 28 0.89 6.93 0.02
C ALA A 28 0.43 8.30 -0.55
N LEU A 29 1.09 8.78 -1.61
CA LEU A 29 0.67 9.99 -2.33
C LEU A 29 -0.73 9.89 -2.95
N GLN A 30 -1.11 8.70 -3.44
CA GLN A 30 -2.45 8.46 -3.98
C GLN A 30 -3.49 8.41 -2.86
N LEU A 31 -3.13 7.84 -1.70
CA LEU A 31 -3.99 7.72 -0.53
C LEU A 31 -4.22 9.05 0.20
N GLY A 32 -3.25 9.96 0.18
CA GLY A 32 -3.34 11.27 0.85
C GLY A 32 -4.43 12.20 0.31
N ASN A 33 -4.89 11.98 -0.93
CA ASN A 33 -5.96 12.77 -1.55
C ASN A 33 -7.38 12.22 -1.27
N LEU A 34 -7.48 11.10 -0.55
CA LEU A 34 -8.75 10.43 -0.30
C LEU A 34 -9.40 10.96 0.98
N LYS A 35 -10.73 11.09 0.94
CA LYS A 35 -11.54 11.43 2.11
C LYS A 35 -11.99 10.14 2.78
N TYR A 36 -11.65 9.98 4.05
CA TYR A 36 -12.04 8.83 4.85
C TYR A 36 -13.16 9.20 5.82
N ARG A 37 -14.15 8.32 5.93
CA ARG A 37 -15.28 8.48 6.87
C ARG A 37 -15.07 7.74 8.20
N HIS A 38 -14.02 6.93 8.29
CA HIS A 38 -13.70 6.10 9.44
C HIS A 38 -12.31 6.45 9.97
N PRO A 39 -12.03 6.17 11.26
CA PRO A 39 -10.67 6.23 11.78
C PRO A 39 -9.76 5.38 10.90
N LEU A 40 -8.65 5.97 10.47
CA LEU A 40 -7.64 5.26 9.70
C LEU A 40 -6.67 4.55 10.66
N PRO A 41 -6.14 3.38 10.26
CA PRO A 41 -4.95 2.82 10.89
C PRO A 41 -3.78 3.80 10.75
N LEU A 42 -2.74 3.58 11.56
CA LEU A 42 -1.48 4.27 11.35
C LEU A 42 -0.91 3.86 9.98
N ILE A 43 -0.79 4.84 9.08
CA ILE A 43 -0.20 4.65 7.76
C ILE A 43 1.24 5.13 7.81
N VAL A 44 2.18 4.25 7.53
CA VAL A 44 3.60 4.55 7.46
C VAL A 44 4.05 4.51 6.01
N ASP A 45 4.60 5.61 5.52
CA ASP A 45 5.21 5.65 4.20
C ASP A 45 6.62 5.07 4.24
N MET A 46 6.93 4.22 3.28
CA MET A 46 8.27 3.63 3.12
C MET A 46 8.83 3.99 1.74
N PRO A 47 10.13 4.32 1.61
CA PRO A 47 10.76 4.39 0.30
C PRO A 47 10.58 3.06 -0.44
N ALA A 48 10.42 3.13 -1.77
CA ALA A 48 10.20 1.95 -2.59
C ALA A 48 11.28 0.90 -2.29
N LEU A 49 10.85 -0.29 -1.87
CA LEU A 49 11.75 -1.39 -1.63
C LEU A 49 12.10 -1.97 -2.99
N ARG A 50 13.18 -1.45 -3.59
CA ARG A 50 13.85 -2.16 -4.68
C ARG A 50 14.52 -3.40 -4.08
N VAL A 51 13.73 -4.42 -3.78
CA VAL A 51 14.27 -5.76 -3.64
C VAL A 51 14.81 -6.08 -5.02
N GLY A 52 16.14 -6.03 -5.19
CA GLY A 52 16.76 -6.38 -6.45
C GLY A 52 16.22 -7.72 -6.88
N MET A 53 15.43 -7.76 -7.96
CA MET A 53 15.18 -8.99 -8.67
C MET A 53 16.56 -9.43 -9.09
N SER A 54 17.15 -10.36 -8.34
CA SER A 54 18.38 -11.01 -8.75
C SER A 54 18.05 -11.62 -10.10
N ALA A 55 18.62 -11.02 -11.15
CA ALA A 55 18.57 -11.55 -12.49
C ALA A 55 19.37 -12.86 -12.47
N ASN A 56 18.74 -13.94 -12.03
CA ASN A 56 19.24 -15.29 -12.11
C ASN A 56 18.04 -16.21 -12.20
N ASP A 57 17.58 -16.39 -13.44
CA ASP A 57 17.56 -17.71 -14.04
C ASP A 57 17.44 -17.52 -15.55
N SER A 58 18.61 -17.34 -16.17
CA SER A 58 18.81 -17.79 -17.55
C SER A 58 18.89 -19.31 -17.50
N SER A 59 17.97 -19.99 -18.17
CA SER A 59 18.14 -21.35 -18.70
C SER A 59 17.27 -21.51 -19.93
#